data_AF-A0A2G2LHD6-F1
#
_entry.id   AF-A0A2G2LHD6-F1
#
_cell.length_a   1.000
_cell.length_b   1.000
_cell.length_c   1.000
_cell.angle_alpha   90.00
_cell.angle_beta   90.00
_cell.angle_gamma   90.00
#
_symmetry.space_group_name_H-M   'P 1'
#
loop_
_entity.id
_entity.type
_entity.pdbx_description
1 polymer ?
#
loop_
_entity_poly.entity_id
_entity_poly.type
_entity_poly.pdbx_seq_one_letter_code
_entity_poly.pdbx_strand_id
1 'polypeptide(L)' 'MIKEKSDRKPEIDITGPAGNAFALIGTAMRYAKDLGLDGDTIRVDMESSDYENLIQVFDRHFGEYVDLVK' A
#
# COMPACT_ATOMS: atom_id res chain seq x y z
N MET A 1 22.59 9.87 11.96
CA MET A 1 23.41 8.91 11.20
C MET A 1 22.77 8.77 9.83
N ILE A 2 23.51 9.09 8.77
CA ILE A 2 23.05 8.88 7.39
C ILE A 2 23.28 7.39 7.06
N LYS A 3 22.28 6.70 6.54
CA LYS A 3 22.38 5.30 6.11
C LYS A 3 22.69 5.24 4.61
N GLU A 4 23.45 4.25 4.20
CA GLU A 4 23.66 3.92 2.79
C GLU A 4 22.33 3.53 2.12
N LYS A 5 22.17 3.89 0.85
CA LYS A 5 20.96 3.57 0.08
C LYS A 5 20.89 2.06 -0.13
N SER A 6 19.81 1.42 0.31
CA SER A 6 19.53 0.02 0.00
C SER A 6 18.66 -0.09 -1.24
N ASP A 7 18.90 -1.09 -2.08
CA ASP A 7 18.06 -1.41 -3.25
C ASP A 7 16.73 -2.09 -2.88
N ARG A 8 16.43 -2.24 -1.58
CA ARG A 8 15.17 -2.83 -1.12
C ARG A 8 14.03 -1.81 -1.23
N LYS A 9 12.86 -2.29 -1.64
CA LYS A 9 11.65 -1.49 -1.54
C LYS A 9 11.35 -1.18 -0.08
N PRO A 10 10.65 -0.07 0.22
CA PRO A 10 9.98 0.10 1.50
C PRO A 10 9.10 -1.12 1.82
N GLU A 11 8.99 -1.45 3.10
CA GLU A 11 8.17 -2.56 3.59
C GLU A 11 7.03 -2.02 4.46
N ILE A 12 5.84 -2.61 4.34
CA ILE A 12 4.72 -2.40 5.26
C ILE A 12 4.45 -3.72 5.98
N ASP A 13 4.67 -3.72 7.29
CA ASP A 13 4.28 -4.82 8.17
C ASP A 13 2.76 -4.82 8.34
N ILE A 14 2.10 -5.82 7.77
CA ILE A 14 0.65 -5.94 7.79
C ILE A 14 0.11 -6.46 9.13
N THR A 15 0.99 -6.96 10.01
CA THR A 15 0.64 -7.34 11.39
C THR A 15 0.76 -6.15 12.35
N GLY A 16 1.46 -5.10 11.92
CA GLY A 16 1.68 -3.87 12.68
C GLY A 16 0.62 -2.78 12.45
N PRO A 17 0.77 -1.62 13.12
CA PRO A 17 -0.17 -0.51 13.02
C PRO A 17 -0.33 0.05 11.60
N ALA A 18 0.71 -0.03 10.75
CA ALA A 18 0.65 0.43 9.36
C ALA A 18 -0.14 -0.53 8.45
N GLY A 19 -0.33 -1.78 8.90
CA GLY A 19 -1.08 -2.81 8.20
C GLY A 19 -2.59 -2.66 8.25
N ASN A 20 -3.14 -1.86 9.17
CA ASN A 20 -4.60 -1.77 9.29
C ASN A 20 -5.25 -1.16 8.03
N ALA A 21 -6.54 -1.44 7.83
CA ALA A 21 -7.26 -1.05 6.62
C ALA A 21 -7.21 0.45 6.31
N PHE A 22 -7.41 1.31 7.31
CA PHE A 22 -7.37 2.75 7.14
C PHE A 22 -5.98 3.26 6.75
N ALA A 23 -4.92 2.68 7.34
CA ALA A 23 -3.55 3.04 7.03
C ALA A 23 -3.14 2.62 5.60
N LEU A 24 -3.54 1.41 5.17
CA LEU A 24 -3.31 0.93 3.81
C LEU A 24 -4.06 1.76 2.78
N ILE A 25 -5.35 2.06 3.00
CA ILE A 25 -6.14 2.93 2.11
C ILE A 25 -5.52 4.32 2.02
N GLY A 26 -5.15 4.94 3.16
CA GLY A 26 -4.50 6.25 3.16
C GLY A 26 -3.15 6.26 2.41
N THR A 27 -2.40 5.16 2.50
CA THR A 27 -1.16 4.98 1.74
C THR A 27 -1.41 4.80 0.25
N ALA A 28 -2.40 4.00 -0.13
CA ALA A 28 -2.82 3.83 -1.52
C ALA A 28 -3.25 5.15 -2.16
N MET A 29 -4.03 5.96 -1.45
CA MET A 29 -4.44 7.29 -1.95
C MET A 29 -3.25 8.21 -2.20
N ARG A 30 -2.25 8.19 -1.30
CA ARG A 30 -1.02 8.96 -1.48
C ARG A 30 -0.23 8.48 -2.70
N TYR A 31 -0.03 7.16 -2.83
CA TYR A 31 0.69 6.60 -3.97
C TYR A 31 -0.04 6.80 -5.30
N ALA A 32 -1.36 6.65 -5.33
CA ALA A 32 -2.15 6.93 -6.51
C ALA A 32 -1.95 8.39 -6.97
N LYS A 33 -1.97 9.34 -6.03
CA LYS A 33 -1.67 10.75 -6.34
C LYS A 33 -0.25 10.94 -6.88
N ASP A 34 0.75 10.34 -6.25
CA ASP A 34 2.15 10.49 -6.65
C ASP A 34 2.44 9.86 -8.03
N LEU A 35 1.71 8.80 -8.39
CA LEU A 35 1.83 8.07 -9.66
C LEU A 35 0.85 8.55 -10.74
N GLY A 36 -0.03 9.52 -10.45
CA GLY A 36 -1.02 10.02 -11.39
C GLY A 36 -2.15 9.04 -11.73
N LEU A 37 -2.47 8.12 -10.81
CA LEU A 37 -3.54 7.13 -10.93
C LEU A 37 -4.86 7.67 -10.36
N ASP A 38 -5.98 7.07 -10.76
CA ASP A 38 -7.29 7.33 -10.16
C ASP A 38 -7.41 6.66 -8.78
N GLY A 39 -7.06 7.42 -7.74
CA GLY A 39 -7.10 6.95 -6.36
C GLY A 39 -8.52 6.62 -5.87
N ASP A 40 -9.55 7.30 -6.35
CA ASP A 40 -10.92 7.06 -5.89
C ASP A 40 -11.43 5.69 -6.37
N THR A 41 -11.14 5.33 -7.63
CA THR A 41 -11.46 3.99 -8.15
C THR A 41 -10.71 2.90 -7.39
N ILE A 42 -9.41 3.09 -7.13
CA ILE A 42 -8.59 2.11 -6.37
C ILE A 42 -9.13 1.94 -4.96
N ARG A 43 -9.47 3.05 -4.29
CA ARG A 43 -10.04 3.03 -2.93
C ARG A 43 -11.36 2.28 -2.88
N VAL A 44 -12.27 2.52 -3.83
CA VAL A 44 -13.55 1.82 -3.90
C VAL A 44 -13.34 0.31 -4.08
N ASP A 45 -12.38 -0.09 -4.91
CA ASP A 45 -12.05 -1.51 -5.11
C ASP A 45 -11.45 -2.14 -3.83
N MET A 46 -10.57 -1.42 -3.14
CA MET A 46 -10.01 -1.80 -1.84
C MET A 46 -11.09 -1.99 -0.76
N GLU A 47 -12.12 -1.13 -0.75
CA GLU A 47 -13.23 -1.15 0.20
C GLU A 47 -14.36 -2.14 -0.16
N SER A 48 -14.26 -2.84 -1.31
CA SER A 48 -15.37 -3.61 -1.88
C SER A 48 -15.68 -4.95 -1.20
N SER A 49 -14.78 -5.45 -0.34
CA SER A 49 -14.89 -6.76 0.30
C SER A 49 -14.16 -6.79 1.65
N ASP A 50 -13.39 -7.84 1.93
CA ASP A 50 -12.67 -8.04 3.19
C ASP A 50 -11.21 -7.54 3.15
N TYR A 51 -10.49 -7.82 4.23
CA TYR A 51 -9.10 -7.41 4.39
C TYR A 51 -8.13 -8.12 3.44
N GLU A 52 -8.45 -9.33 2.97
CA GLU A 52 -7.63 -10.04 1.98
C GLU A 52 -7.78 -9.34 0.61
N ASN A 53 -9.00 -8.96 0.23
CA ASN A 53 -9.23 -8.14 -0.96
C ASN A 53 -8.47 -6.82 -0.90
N LEU A 54 -8.54 -6.12 0.24
CA LEU A 54 -7.79 -4.89 0.47
C LEU A 54 -6.29 -5.06 0.15
N ILE A 55 -5.66 -6.11 0.69
CA ILE A 55 -4.24 -6.41 0.48
C ILE A 55 -3.97 -6.71 -0.99
N GLN A 56 -4.79 -7.54 -1.62
CA GLN A 56 -4.60 -7.94 -3.03
C GLN A 56 -4.73 -6.76 -3.99
N VAL A 57 -5.72 -5.88 -3.78
CA VAL A 57 -5.88 -4.67 -4.60
C VAL A 57 -4.70 -3.73 -4.37
N PHE A 58 -4.26 -3.53 -3.11
CA PHE A 58 -3.09 -2.71 -2.81
C PHE A 58 -1.83 -3.25 -3.51
N ASP A 59 -1.53 -4.55 -3.37
CA ASP A 59 -0.35 -5.19 -3.96
C ASP A 59 -0.39 -5.14 -5.49
N ARG A 60 -1.56 -5.38 -6.10
CA ARG A 60 -1.73 -5.28 -7.56
C ARG A 60 -1.37 -3.90 -8.11
N HIS A 61 -1.65 -2.82 -7.38
CA HIS A 61 -1.38 -1.45 -7.83
C HIS A 61 -0.01 -0.93 -7.40
N PHE A 62 0.50 -1.34 -6.24
CA PHE A 62 1.66 -0.72 -5.61
C PHE A 62 2.79 -1.68 -5.24
N GLY A 63 2.61 -2.99 -5.46
CA GLY A 63 3.59 -4.03 -5.14
C GLY A 63 4.91 -3.89 -5.89
N GLU A 64 4.95 -3.18 -7.01
CA GLU A 64 6.22 -2.82 -7.68
C GLU A 64 7.07 -1.81 -6.88
N TYR A 65 6.44 -1.02 -6.00
CA TYR A 65 7.06 0.09 -5.27
C TYR A 65 7.22 -0.16 -3.77
N VAL A 66 6.42 -1.04 -3.18
CA VAL A 66 6.41 -1.35 -1.74
C VAL A 66 6.11 -2.83 -1.55
N ASP A 67 6.76 -3.47 -0.58
CA ASP A 67 6.49 -4.88 -0.25
C ASP A 67 5.59 -4.97 1.00
N LEU A 68 4.57 -5.82 0.97
CA LEU A 68 3.76 -6.17 2.14
C LEU A 68 4.39 -7.38 2.84
N VAL A 69 4.73 -7.23 4.12
CA VAL A 69 5.41 -8.27 4.91
C VAL A 69 4.58 -8.65 6.14
N LYS A 70 4.76 -9.87 6.62
CA LYS A 70 4.12 -10.41 7.84
C LYS A 70 5.13 -10.66 8.93
#